data_AF-A0A927R1M5-F1
#
_entry.id   AF-A0A927R1M5-F1
#
_cell.length_a   1.000
_cell.length_b   1.000
_cell.length_c   1.000
_cell.angle_alpha   90.00
_cell.angle_beta   90.00
_cell.angle_gamma   90.00
#
_symmetry.space_group_name_H-M   'P 1'
#
loop_
_entity.id
_entity.type
_entity.pdbx_description
1 polymer ?
#
loop_
_entity_poly.entity_id
_entity_poly.type
_entity_poly.pdbx_seq_one_letter_code
_entity_poly.pdbx_strand_id
1 'polypeptide(L)' 'MGIDGVKQNQLMYISLDDLVPQDHLLRDIRKKVDFTFIYEKVQHLYSPFGRRSI' A
#
# COMPACT_ATOMS: atom_id res chain seq x y z
N MET A 1 -19.59 0.83 41.58
CA MET A 1 -19.69 1.71 40.40
C MET A 1 -18.57 1.32 39.45
N GLY A 2 -18.83 0.33 38.58
CA GLY A 2 -17.85 -0.18 37.63
C GLY A 2 -18.48 -0.17 36.27
N ILE A 3 -18.13 0.83 35.46
CA ILE A 3 -18.45 0.82 34.04
C ILE A 3 -17.25 0.19 33.32
N ASP A 4 -17.28 -1.13 33.20
CA ASP A 4 -16.50 -1.83 32.18
C ASP A 4 -17.14 -1.49 30.83
N GLY A 5 -16.64 -0.43 30.19
CA GLY A 5 -17.23 0.04 28.95
C GLY A 5 -16.29 0.94 28.18
N VAL A 6 -15.87 0.45 27.01
CA VAL A 6 -15.16 1.17 25.94
C VAL A 6 -13.64 1.27 26.14
N LYS A 7 -12.92 0.16 25.89
CA LYS A 7 -11.60 0.29 25.23
C LYS A 7 -11.87 0.78 23.82
N GLN A 8 -11.82 2.09 23.65
CA GLN A 8 -11.97 2.78 22.37
C GLN A 8 -10.99 2.16 21.37
N ASN A 9 -11.49 1.67 20.23
CA ASN A 9 -10.66 1.32 19.08
C ASN A 9 -9.82 2.55 18.74
N GLN A 10 -8.53 2.52 19.07
CA GLN A 10 -7.60 3.58 18.72
C GLN A 10 -7.41 3.52 17.20
N LEU A 11 -7.95 4.51 16.49
CA LEU A 11 -7.67 4.70 15.08
C LEU A 11 -6.19 5.07 14.96
N MET A 12 -5.36 4.13 14.50
CA MET A 12 -3.97 4.40 14.17
C MET A 12 -3.91 4.91 12.73
N TYR A 13 -3.58 6.19 12.58
CA TYR A 13 -3.23 6.78 11.29
C TYR A 13 -1.74 6.55 11.06
N ILE A 14 -1.42 5.50 10.29
CA ILE A 14 -0.05 5.17 9.93
C ILE A 14 0.04 5.16 8.41
N SER A 15 0.97 5.92 7.84
CA SER A 15 1.28 5.81 6.42
C SER A 15 2.14 4.57 6.19
N LEU A 16 1.89 3.86 5.09
CA LEU A 16 2.78 2.78 4.65
C LEU A 16 4.20 3.31 4.39
N ASP A 17 4.35 4.58 4.04
CA ASP A 17 5.67 5.20 3.87
C ASP A 17 6.42 5.34 5.19
N ASP A 18 5.73 5.54 6.31
CA ASP A 18 6.36 5.66 7.63
C ASP A 18 6.81 4.28 8.16
N LEU A 19 6.18 3.21 7.70
CA LEU A 19 6.49 1.83 8.06
C LEU A 19 7.65 1.24 7.26
N VAL A 20 7.97 1.81 6.10
CA VAL A 20 9.02 1.30 5.22
C VAL A 20 10.29 2.15 5.42
N PRO A 21 11.39 1.57 5.93
CA PRO A 21 12.65 2.26 6.14
C PRO A 21 13.13 3.04 4.91
N GLN A 22 13.78 4.17 5.14
CA GLN A 22 14.25 5.05 4.05
C GLN A 22 15.43 4.46 3.28
N ASP A 23 16.23 3.63 3.94
CA ASP A 23 17.38 2.88 3.40
C ASP A 23 16.96 1.55 2.74
N HIS A 24 15.67 1.32 2.53
CA HIS A 24 15.20 0.08 1.93
C HIS A 24 15.62 0.00 0.45
N LEU A 25 16.26 -1.11 0.08
CA LEU A 25 16.78 -1.39 -1.27
C LEU A 25 15.76 -1.07 -2.39
N LEU A 26 14.49 -1.47 -2.21
CA LEU A 26 13.43 -1.20 -3.18
C LEU A 26 13.16 0.29 -3.42
N ARG A 27 13.36 1.17 -2.42
CA ARG A 27 13.25 2.63 -2.60
C ARG A 27 14.37 3.14 -3.49
N ASP A 28 15.59 2.63 -3.32
CA ASP A 28 16.73 3.03 -4.15
C ASP A 28 16.63 2.52 -5.58
N ILE A 29 16.10 1.32 -5.77
CA ILE A 29 15.78 0.80 -7.10
C ILE A 29 14.70 1.66 -7.75
N ARG A 30 13.61 1.99 -7.03
CA ARG A 30 12.53 2.86 -7.54
C ARG A 30 13.00 4.28 -7.89
N LYS A 31 14.04 4.81 -7.24
CA LYS A 31 14.66 6.10 -7.60
C LYS A 31 15.44 6.04 -8.91
N LYS A 32 15.99 4.88 -9.27
CA LYS A 32 16.89 4.71 -10.41
C LYS A 32 16.22 4.07 -11.63
N VAL A 33 15.11 3.37 -11.42
CA VAL A 33 14.39 2.62 -12.45
C VAL A 33 12.95 3.09 -12.49
N ASP A 34 12.51 3.51 -13.67
CA ASP A 34 11.11 3.76 -13.92
C ASP A 34 10.38 2.42 -14.18
N PHE A 35 9.36 2.12 -13.37
CA PHE A 35 8.55 0.91 -13.47
C PHE A 35 7.22 1.13 -14.20
N THR A 36 6.96 2.33 -14.72
CA THR A 36 5.74 2.64 -15.47
C THR A 36 5.50 1.68 -16.65
N PHE A 37 6.58 1.24 -17.31
CA PHE A 37 6.53 0.30 -18.44
C PHE A 37 5.86 -1.04 -18.11
N ILE A 38 5.87 -1.48 -16.84
CA ILE A 38 5.24 -2.73 -16.43
C ILE A 38 3.74 -2.63 -16.65
N TYR A 39 3.13 -1.52 -16.25
CA TYR A 39 1.70 -1.30 -16.39
C TYR A 39 1.25 -1.33 -17.85
N GLU A 40 2.02 -0.74 -18.77
CA GLU A 40 1.75 -0.82 -20.21
C GLU A 40 1.80 -2.26 -20.72
N LYS A 41 2.81 -3.04 -20.29
CA LYS A 41 2.98 -4.43 -20.74
C LYS A 41 1.89 -5.36 -20.24
N VAL A 42 1.46 -5.22 -18.99
CA VAL A 42 0.48 -6.13 -18.37
C VAL A 42 -0.94 -5.56 -18.35
N GLN A 43 -1.18 -4.41 -18.98
CA GLN A 43 -2.49 -3.75 -19.00
C GLN A 43 -3.62 -4.69 -19.40
N HIS A 44 -3.39 -5.54 -20.39
CA HIS A 44 -4.35 -6.51 -20.90
C HIS A 44 -4.79 -7.57 -19.88
N LEU A 45 -4.03 -7.77 -18.80
CA LEU A 45 -4.37 -8.69 -17.69
C LEU A 45 -5.28 -8.02 -16.65
N TYR A 46 -5.39 -6.70 -16.66
CA TYR A 46 -6.28 -5.97 -15.76
C TYR A 46 -7.66 -5.83 -16.39
N SER A 47 -8.69 -5.97 -15.54
CA SER A 47 -10.04 -5.61 -15.93
C SER A 47 -10.12 -4.10 -16.21
N PRO A 48 -10.70 -3.68 -17.35
CA PRO A 48 -10.84 -2.26 -17.70
C PRO A 48 -11.86 -1.52 -16.81
N PHE A 49 -12.78 -2.23 -16.14
CA PHE A 49 -13.81 -1.65 -15.29
C PHE A 49 -13.90 -2.41 -13.95
N GLY A 50 -13.14 -1.94 -12.96
CA GLY A 50 -13.18 -2.49 -11.60
C GLY A 50 -12.95 -4.01 -11.54
N ARG A 51 -13.19 -4.63 -10.37
CA ARG A 51 -12.85 -6.05 -10.10
C ARG A 51 -13.35 -6.98 -11.24
N ARG A 52 -12.49 -7.76 -11.91
CA ARG A 52 -11.81 -8.95 -11.38
C ARG A 52 -10.31 -9.02 -11.69
N SER A 53 -9.54 -9.34 -10.66
CA SER A 53 -8.35 -10.19 -10.74
C SER A 53 -8.70 -11.49 -10.05
N ILE A 54 -9.03 -12.51 -10.87
CA ILE A 54 -9.58 -13.85 -10.53
C ILE A 54 -10.90 -13.80 -9.72
#